data_AF-A0A1I7Z6Z6-F1
#
_entry.id   AF-A0A1I7Z6Z6-F1
#
_cell.length_a   1.000
_cell.length_b   1.000
_cell.length_c   1.000
_cell.angle_alpha   90.00
_cell.angle_beta   90.00
_cell.angle_gamma   90.00
#
_symmetry.space_group_name_H-M   'P 1'
#
loop_
_entity.id
_entity.type
_entity.pdbx_description
1 polymer ?
#
loop_
_entity_poly.entity_id
_entity_poly.type
_entity_poly.pdbx_seq_one_letter_code
_entity_poly.pdbx_strand_id
1 'polypeptide(L)'
;MTFKSIERDVLYNILSRLRHRCNLLLEFTPVKEENWTQHVERPMAPAASHETKKLLEEVNCFSLNYLIEALCSRGAVVNDHFLKTEETRHNLVKTIVDAFKESEVEDSRFITLATLERMLNTIDENLEIRDIVQLFRTCHAQERSRSSELKETEERQKAEGFLRVRKVVITPTRVLFVVPEMMMGNKFLREFDPTGEQTLRVQFRDDSGQKMRKIDVGDALIEKTIKQSYNGITIAGRNFRWIGASNSQMRDHGCYFVDTTDKDLRATMKKCVGDFDDDIDPIKSMARFAQTHWRRLRHRRGHHRWPGPERGPLHVLRWRRLDLSELRTVHRRAVETTRLRSLRLSDPIPRDEGNCDA
;
A
#
# COMPACT_ATOMS: atom_id res chain seq x y z
N MET A 1 6.85 -11.53 -43.09
CA MET A 1 7.36 -12.91 -43.30
C MET A 1 7.47 -13.59 -41.95
N THR A 2 6.64 -14.58 -41.69
CA THR A 2 6.72 -15.40 -40.47
C THR A 2 7.91 -16.36 -40.62
N PHE A 3 8.79 -16.44 -39.61
CA PHE A 3 9.94 -17.36 -39.59
C PHE A 3 9.56 -18.83 -39.83
N LYS A 4 8.28 -19.19 -39.65
CA LYS A 4 7.70 -20.50 -40.00
C LYS A 4 7.82 -20.88 -41.48
N SER A 5 8.02 -19.89 -42.37
CA SER A 5 8.11 -20.10 -43.83
C SER A 5 9.54 -20.32 -44.36
N ILE A 6 10.55 -20.18 -43.50
CA ILE A 6 11.96 -20.30 -43.88
C ILE A 6 12.43 -21.73 -43.57
N GLU A 7 13.14 -22.36 -44.50
CA GLU A 7 13.79 -23.66 -44.24
C GLU A 7 14.73 -23.59 -43.04
N ARG A 8 14.72 -24.64 -42.20
CA ARG A 8 15.46 -24.65 -40.92
C ARG A 8 16.95 -24.37 -41.11
N ASP A 9 17.55 -24.86 -42.18
CA ASP A 9 18.98 -24.70 -42.46
C ASP A 9 19.32 -23.25 -42.85
N VAL A 10 18.44 -22.61 -43.60
CA VAL A 10 18.56 -21.19 -43.97
C VAL A 10 18.36 -20.32 -42.72
N LEU A 11 17.36 -20.64 -41.90
CA LEU A 11 17.08 -19.94 -40.65
C LEU A 11 18.28 -20.04 -39.69
N TYR A 12 18.85 -21.24 -39.53
CA TYR A 12 20.02 -21.47 -38.69
C TYR A 12 21.24 -20.65 -39.17
N ASN A 13 21.48 -20.61 -40.48
CA ASN A 13 22.55 -19.81 -41.08
C ASN A 13 22.36 -18.30 -40.86
N ILE A 14 21.13 -17.80 -41.00
CA ILE A 14 20.80 -16.39 -40.73
C ILE A 14 21.07 -16.07 -39.26
N LEU A 15 20.58 -16.91 -38.34
CA LEU A 15 20.71 -16.72 -36.90
C LEU A 15 22.18 -16.81 -36.45
N SER A 16 22.96 -17.74 -36.99
CA SER A 16 24.40 -17.86 -36.72
C SER A 16 25.18 -16.61 -37.15
N ARG A 17 24.86 -16.05 -38.33
CA ARG A 17 25.46 -14.78 -38.81
C ARG A 17 25.05 -13.59 -37.96
N LEU A 18 23.79 -13.54 -37.52
CA LEU A 18 23.26 -12.52 -36.62
C LEU A 18 23.99 -12.56 -35.27
N ARG A 19 24.15 -13.75 -34.67
CA ARG A 19 24.95 -13.96 -33.46
C ARG A 19 26.37 -13.42 -33.60
N HIS A 20 27.05 -13.76 -34.70
CA HIS A 20 28.41 -13.31 -34.93
C HIS A 20 28.53 -11.79 -35.08
N ARG A 21 27.53 -11.13 -35.66
CA ARG A 21 27.52 -9.67 -35.86
C ARG A 21 27.09 -8.89 -34.62
N CYS A 22 26.15 -9.42 -33.84
CA CYS A 22 25.56 -8.70 -32.71
C CYS A 22 26.23 -9.00 -31.36
N ASN A 23 27.13 -9.98 -31.30
CA ASN A 23 27.74 -10.46 -30.05
C ASN A 23 26.69 -10.82 -28.96
N LEU A 24 25.52 -11.27 -29.38
CA LEU A 24 24.43 -11.70 -28.52
C LEU A 24 24.38 -13.24 -28.48
N LEU A 25 24.23 -13.81 -27.29
CA LEU A 25 23.97 -15.24 -27.14
C LEU A 25 22.55 -15.52 -27.65
N LEU A 26 22.41 -16.36 -28.68
CA LEU A 26 21.12 -16.84 -29.13
C LEU A 26 20.80 -18.14 -28.41
N GLU A 27 19.76 -18.12 -27.59
CA GLU A 27 19.20 -19.31 -26.95
C GLU A 27 17.89 -19.69 -27.63
N PHE A 28 17.76 -20.97 -27.96
CA PHE A 28 16.53 -21.52 -28.54
C PHE A 28 15.80 -22.33 -27.48
N THR A 29 14.66 -21.80 -27.05
CA THR A 29 13.85 -22.45 -26.03
C THR A 29 12.56 -22.93 -26.69
N PRO A 30 12.09 -24.17 -26.43
CA PRO A 30 10.78 -24.59 -26.86
C PRO A 30 9.73 -23.69 -26.21
N VAL A 31 9.03 -22.90 -27.03
CA VAL A 31 7.94 -22.04 -26.57
C VAL A 31 6.65 -22.85 -26.67
N LYS A 32 5.99 -23.03 -25.53
CA LYS A 32 4.61 -23.55 -25.49
C LYS A 32 3.67 -22.36 -25.42
N GLU A 33 2.92 -22.14 -26.48
CA GLU A 33 1.81 -21.18 -26.46
C GLU A 33 0.67 -21.79 -25.65
N GLU A 34 0.34 -21.20 -24.50
CA GLU A 34 -0.84 -21.55 -23.74
C GLU A 34 -1.93 -20.50 -23.97
N ASN A 35 -3.12 -20.97 -24.37
CA ASN A 35 -4.30 -20.12 -24.51
C ASN A 35 -4.84 -19.79 -23.13
N TRP A 36 -4.29 -18.75 -22.53
CA TRP A 36 -4.70 -18.25 -21.23
C TRP A 36 -5.56 -17.00 -21.39
N THR A 37 -6.71 -16.97 -20.70
CA THR A 37 -7.71 -15.90 -20.87
C THR A 37 -7.63 -14.85 -19.77
N GLN A 38 -7.68 -15.25 -18.50
CA GLN A 38 -7.61 -14.34 -17.36
C GLN A 38 -7.17 -15.02 -16.07
N HIS A 39 -6.66 -14.23 -15.12
CA HIS A 39 -6.29 -14.71 -13.78
C HIS A 39 -7.58 -14.97 -12.99
N VAL A 40 -7.55 -15.98 -12.12
CA VAL A 40 -8.60 -16.12 -11.11
C VAL A 40 -8.50 -14.97 -10.10
N GLU A 41 -9.59 -14.69 -9.41
CA GLU A 41 -9.62 -13.60 -8.43
C GLU A 41 -8.59 -13.80 -7.30
N ARG A 42 -8.20 -12.69 -6.66
CA ARG A 42 -7.29 -12.73 -5.51
C ARG A 42 -7.96 -13.42 -4.32
N PRO A 43 -7.19 -14.06 -3.41
CA PRO A 43 -7.76 -14.81 -2.29
C PRO A 43 -8.74 -14.01 -1.41
N MET A 44 -8.44 -12.73 -1.12
CA MET A 44 -9.28 -11.88 -0.29
C MET A 44 -10.04 -10.82 -1.11
N ALA A 45 -10.35 -11.12 -2.39
CA ALA A 45 -11.16 -10.23 -3.21
C ALA A 45 -12.55 -9.98 -2.53
N PRO A 46 -13.10 -8.75 -2.59
CA PRO A 46 -14.34 -8.44 -1.88
C PRO A 46 -15.53 -9.28 -2.34
N ALA A 47 -15.66 -9.50 -3.66
CA ALA A 47 -16.76 -10.25 -4.28
C ALA A 47 -16.54 -11.77 -4.32
N ALA A 48 -15.34 -12.24 -3.96
CA ALA A 48 -15.01 -13.65 -3.97
C ALA A 48 -15.79 -14.42 -2.88
N SER A 49 -16.33 -15.58 -3.22
CA SER A 49 -16.85 -16.58 -2.29
C SER A 49 -16.32 -17.95 -2.71
N HIS A 50 -15.10 -18.26 -2.30
CA HIS A 50 -14.41 -19.51 -2.63
C HIS A 50 -13.73 -20.08 -1.38
N GLU A 51 -13.39 -21.37 -1.41
CA GLU A 51 -12.85 -22.10 -0.25
C GLU A 51 -11.59 -21.47 0.34
N THR A 52 -10.70 -20.94 -0.52
CA THR A 52 -9.48 -20.26 -0.07
C THR A 52 -9.77 -19.02 0.78
N LYS A 53 -10.81 -18.25 0.46
CA LYS A 53 -11.23 -17.10 1.28
C LYS A 53 -11.73 -17.55 2.66
N LYS A 54 -12.58 -18.59 2.69
CA LYS A 54 -13.07 -19.17 3.96
C LYS A 54 -11.91 -19.64 4.84
N LEU A 55 -10.93 -20.34 4.24
CA LEU A 55 -9.73 -20.80 4.95
C LEU A 55 -8.96 -19.63 5.59
N LEU A 56 -8.80 -18.51 4.88
CA LEU A 56 -8.10 -17.32 5.39
C LEU A 56 -8.92 -16.54 6.43
N GLU A 57 -10.25 -16.53 6.30
CA GLU A 57 -11.18 -15.95 7.28
C GLU A 57 -11.17 -16.77 8.58
N GLU A 58 -11.10 -18.10 8.51
CA GLU A 58 -10.96 -18.98 9.67
C GLU A 58 -9.65 -18.78 10.44
N VAL A 59 -8.55 -18.52 9.73
CA VAL A 59 -7.25 -18.19 10.36
C VAL A 59 -7.34 -16.85 11.10
N ASN A 60 -8.17 -15.93 10.60
CA ASN A 60 -8.42 -14.59 11.16
C ASN A 60 -7.12 -13.82 11.51
N CYS A 61 -6.11 -13.87 10.64
CA CYS A 61 -4.85 -13.16 10.82
C CYS A 61 -4.64 -12.14 9.70
N PHE A 62 -4.78 -10.86 10.02
CA PHE A 62 -4.61 -9.79 9.03
C PHE A 62 -3.19 -9.72 8.49
N SER A 63 -2.17 -9.91 9.34
CA SER A 63 -0.77 -9.92 8.94
C SER A 63 -0.48 -10.95 7.84
N LEU A 64 -1.02 -12.16 7.98
CA LEU A 64 -0.87 -13.22 6.99
C LEU A 64 -1.57 -12.84 5.69
N ASN A 65 -2.83 -12.44 5.78
CA ASN A 65 -3.65 -12.11 4.62
C ASN A 65 -3.07 -10.90 3.86
N TYR A 66 -2.51 -9.92 4.57
CA TYR A 66 -1.81 -8.77 4.01
C TYR A 66 -0.60 -9.20 3.15
N LEU A 67 0.22 -10.13 3.65
CA LEU A 67 1.41 -10.60 2.91
C LEU A 67 1.03 -11.46 1.69
N ILE A 68 -0.05 -12.23 1.77
CA ILE A 68 -0.59 -12.97 0.61
C ILE A 68 -1.12 -12.01 -0.46
N GLU A 69 -1.84 -10.96 -0.06
CA GLU A 69 -2.26 -9.88 -0.98
C GLU A 69 -1.05 -9.11 -1.53
N ALA A 70 0.02 -8.95 -0.74
CA ALA A 70 1.25 -8.32 -1.19
C ALA A 70 1.90 -9.11 -2.33
N LEU A 71 1.92 -10.44 -2.27
CA LEU A 71 2.38 -11.28 -3.37
C LEU A 71 1.57 -11.00 -4.66
N CYS A 72 0.24 -10.94 -4.55
CA CYS A 72 -0.64 -10.65 -5.70
C CYS A 72 -0.38 -9.28 -6.35
N SER A 73 0.12 -8.31 -5.58
CA SER A 73 0.40 -6.98 -6.09
C SER A 73 1.64 -6.90 -7.01
N ARG A 74 2.45 -7.98 -7.13
CA ARG A 74 3.65 -8.04 -8.00
C ARG A 74 3.35 -8.26 -9.47
N GLY A 75 2.08 -8.51 -9.83
CA GLY A 75 1.66 -8.59 -11.23
C GLY A 75 2.03 -9.93 -11.84
N ALA A 76 2.27 -9.97 -13.16
CA ALA A 76 2.43 -11.20 -13.93
C ALA A 76 3.49 -12.17 -13.37
N VAL A 77 4.64 -11.65 -12.93
CA VAL A 77 5.74 -12.44 -12.33
C VAL A 77 5.25 -13.39 -11.23
N VAL A 78 4.28 -12.96 -10.43
CA VAL A 78 3.68 -13.79 -9.38
C VAL A 78 2.36 -14.40 -9.83
N ASN A 79 1.50 -13.61 -10.47
CA ASN A 79 0.13 -14.00 -10.78
C ASN A 79 0.05 -15.14 -11.80
N ASP A 80 1.04 -15.28 -12.69
CA ASP A 80 1.09 -16.37 -13.67
C ASP A 80 1.37 -17.74 -13.02
N HIS A 81 1.97 -17.74 -11.83
CA HIS A 81 2.18 -18.94 -11.02
C HIS A 81 1.06 -19.11 -9.98
N PHE A 82 0.63 -18.01 -9.36
CA PHE A 82 -0.29 -18.05 -8.23
C PHE A 82 -1.77 -18.09 -8.64
N LEU A 83 -2.17 -17.20 -9.55
CA LEU A 83 -3.57 -16.95 -9.93
C LEU A 83 -3.93 -17.58 -11.29
N LYS A 84 -3.19 -18.59 -11.72
CA LYS A 84 -3.45 -19.29 -12.98
C LYS A 84 -4.76 -20.08 -12.96
N THR A 85 -5.00 -20.83 -11.89
CA THR A 85 -6.21 -21.64 -11.67
C THR A 85 -6.64 -21.55 -10.21
N GLU A 86 -7.89 -21.93 -9.92
CA GLU A 86 -8.38 -21.96 -8.54
C GLU A 86 -7.63 -23.00 -7.69
N GLU A 87 -7.27 -24.13 -8.29
CA GLU A 87 -6.51 -25.21 -7.64
C GLU A 87 -5.09 -24.75 -7.29
N THR A 88 -4.36 -24.14 -8.23
CA THR A 88 -3.00 -23.61 -7.95
C THR A 88 -3.02 -22.55 -6.84
N ARG A 89 -4.01 -21.65 -6.88
CA ARG A 89 -4.21 -20.63 -5.84
C ARG A 89 -4.49 -21.29 -4.49
N HIS A 90 -5.41 -22.26 -4.44
CA HIS A 90 -5.76 -22.96 -3.21
C HIS A 90 -4.57 -23.73 -2.64
N ASN A 91 -3.83 -24.46 -3.48
CA ASN A 91 -2.68 -25.26 -3.04
C ASN A 91 -1.56 -24.41 -2.42
N LEU A 92 -1.23 -23.26 -3.01
CA LEU A 92 -0.22 -22.36 -2.43
C LEU A 92 -0.71 -21.79 -1.09
N VAL A 93 -1.94 -21.26 -1.04
CA VAL A 93 -2.48 -20.68 0.21
C VAL A 93 -2.58 -21.74 1.29
N LYS A 94 -3.05 -22.96 0.95
CA LYS A 94 -3.11 -24.07 1.89
C LYS A 94 -1.73 -24.42 2.43
N THR A 95 -0.71 -24.50 1.58
CA THR A 95 0.68 -24.75 2.02
C THR A 95 1.16 -23.68 3.02
N ILE A 96 0.84 -22.41 2.76
CA ILE A 96 1.18 -21.30 3.66
C ILE A 96 0.41 -21.40 4.99
N VAL A 97 -0.89 -21.71 4.94
CA VAL A 97 -1.75 -21.81 6.12
C VAL A 97 -1.39 -23.03 6.97
N ASP A 98 -1.04 -24.16 6.36
CA ASP A 98 -0.60 -25.37 7.05
C ASP A 98 0.70 -25.09 7.80
N ALA A 99 1.67 -24.41 7.18
CA ALA A 99 2.90 -23.95 7.85
C ALA A 99 2.59 -22.95 9.00
N PHE A 100 1.61 -22.05 8.81
CA PHE A 100 1.21 -21.08 9.83
C PHE A 100 0.51 -21.74 11.04
N LYS A 101 -0.22 -22.84 10.81
CA LYS A 101 -0.94 -23.59 11.83
C LYS A 101 -0.13 -24.75 12.42
N GLU A 102 1.13 -24.94 12.00
CA GLU A 102 1.98 -26.04 12.45
C GLU A 102 2.25 -25.94 13.96
N SER A 103 1.49 -26.68 14.77
CA SER A 103 1.53 -26.59 16.24
C SER A 103 2.77 -27.24 16.85
N GLU A 104 3.41 -28.17 16.14
CA GLU A 104 4.63 -28.86 16.59
C GLU A 104 5.86 -27.95 16.57
N VAL A 105 5.76 -26.79 15.92
CA VAL A 105 6.85 -25.86 15.72
C VAL A 105 6.61 -24.63 16.56
N GLU A 106 7.51 -24.41 17.52
CA GLU A 106 7.51 -23.17 18.27
C GLU A 106 7.60 -21.99 17.30
N ASP A 107 6.71 -21.01 17.50
CA ASP A 107 6.68 -19.79 16.70
C ASP A 107 6.42 -19.94 15.19
N SER A 108 5.77 -21.04 14.78
CA SER A 108 5.34 -21.27 13.39
C SER A 108 4.71 -20.05 12.72
N ARG A 109 3.86 -19.33 13.46
CA ARG A 109 3.25 -18.07 13.01
C ARG A 109 4.27 -17.00 12.65
N PHE A 110 5.26 -16.78 13.52
CA PHE A 110 6.31 -15.79 13.28
C PHE A 110 7.18 -16.18 12.08
N ILE A 111 7.59 -17.45 12.04
CA ILE A 111 8.43 -18.00 10.97
C ILE A 111 7.73 -17.87 9.63
N THR A 112 6.43 -18.19 9.56
CA THR A 112 5.66 -18.09 8.32
C THR A 112 5.53 -16.63 7.84
N LEU A 113 5.30 -15.68 8.75
CA LEU A 113 5.25 -14.26 8.38
C LEU A 113 6.61 -13.77 7.88
N ALA A 114 7.71 -14.09 8.59
CA ALA A 114 9.07 -13.76 8.17
C ALA A 114 9.42 -14.40 6.81
N THR A 115 8.96 -15.62 6.57
CA THR A 115 9.10 -16.33 5.29
C THR A 115 8.47 -15.57 4.15
N LEU A 116 7.22 -15.13 4.31
CA LEU A 116 6.53 -14.38 3.27
C LEU A 116 7.19 -13.02 3.00
N GLU A 117 7.75 -12.38 4.03
CA GLU A 117 8.50 -11.15 3.86
C GLU A 117 9.83 -11.37 3.13
N ARG A 118 10.57 -12.42 3.49
CA ARG A 118 11.79 -12.80 2.79
C ARG A 118 11.50 -13.16 1.33
N MET A 119 10.41 -13.88 1.10
CA MET A 119 9.94 -14.25 -0.23
C MET A 119 9.59 -13.01 -1.06
N LEU A 120 8.87 -12.03 -0.49
CA LEU A 120 8.57 -10.76 -1.16
C LEU A 120 9.84 -10.01 -1.57
N ASN A 121 10.81 -9.87 -0.65
CA ASN A 121 12.07 -9.21 -0.96
C ASN A 121 12.86 -9.99 -2.04
N THR A 122 12.84 -11.32 -1.99
CA THR A 122 13.52 -12.17 -2.98
C THR A 122 12.87 -12.02 -4.37
N ILE A 123 11.54 -11.87 -4.45
CA ILE A 123 10.82 -11.62 -5.70
C ILE A 123 11.08 -10.19 -6.20
N ASP A 124 11.15 -9.21 -5.31
CA ASP A 124 11.42 -7.83 -5.71
C ASP A 124 12.89 -7.68 -6.20
N GLU A 125 13.83 -8.52 -5.70
CA GLU A 125 15.23 -8.60 -6.16
C GLU A 125 15.40 -9.42 -7.46
N ASN A 126 14.59 -10.45 -7.66
CA ASN A 126 14.69 -11.36 -8.81
C ASN A 126 13.51 -11.17 -9.76
N LEU A 127 13.77 -10.79 -11.00
CA LEU A 127 12.72 -10.52 -11.99
C LEU A 127 12.00 -11.77 -12.53
N GLU A 128 12.37 -12.97 -12.05
CA GLU A 128 11.83 -14.24 -12.52
C GLU A 128 11.60 -15.23 -11.37
N ILE A 129 10.47 -15.94 -11.45
CA ILE A 129 10.13 -17.03 -10.54
C ILE A 129 9.98 -18.30 -11.37
N ARG A 130 10.64 -19.39 -10.96
CA ARG A 130 10.45 -20.70 -11.59
C ARG A 130 9.26 -21.45 -10.98
N ASP A 131 9.29 -21.59 -9.66
CA ASP A 131 8.26 -22.25 -8.87
C ASP A 131 8.05 -21.49 -7.55
N ILE A 132 6.84 -20.96 -7.39
CA ILE A 132 6.45 -20.15 -6.24
C ILE A 132 6.32 -20.97 -4.95
N VAL A 133 5.92 -22.25 -5.04
CA VAL A 133 5.78 -23.15 -3.89
C VAL A 133 7.16 -23.58 -3.42
N GLN A 134 8.06 -23.91 -4.34
CA GLN A 134 9.43 -24.25 -3.99
C GLN A 134 10.17 -23.06 -3.39
N LEU A 135 9.98 -21.85 -3.94
CA LEU A 135 10.50 -20.61 -3.35
C LEU A 135 10.03 -20.45 -1.90
N PHE A 136 8.74 -20.61 -1.64
CA PHE A 136 8.20 -20.56 -0.28
C PHE A 136 8.87 -21.57 0.64
N ARG A 137 8.99 -22.84 0.22
CA ARG A 137 9.63 -23.91 1.02
C ARG A 137 11.10 -23.61 1.33
N THR A 138 11.85 -23.11 0.36
CA THR A 138 13.26 -22.74 0.55
C THR A 138 13.41 -21.57 1.51
N CYS A 139 12.60 -20.51 1.34
CA CYS A 139 12.58 -19.40 2.29
C CYS A 139 12.16 -19.87 3.68
N HIS A 140 11.15 -20.75 3.80
CA HIS A 140 10.66 -21.24 5.08
C HIS A 140 11.72 -22.03 5.85
N ALA A 141 12.47 -22.90 5.16
CA ALA A 141 13.57 -23.63 5.77
C ALA A 141 14.69 -22.69 6.27
N GLN A 142 15.00 -21.64 5.50
CA GLN A 142 15.98 -20.62 5.90
C GLN A 142 15.51 -19.83 7.14
N GLU A 143 14.29 -19.31 7.13
CA GLU A 143 13.75 -18.52 8.25
C GLU A 143 13.55 -19.37 9.50
N ARG A 144 13.18 -20.65 9.37
CA ARG A 144 13.08 -21.59 10.50
C ARG A 144 14.43 -21.75 11.21
N SER A 145 15.52 -21.84 10.45
CA SER A 145 16.88 -21.96 11.00
C SER A 145 17.37 -20.69 11.72
N ARG A 146 16.83 -19.51 11.38
CA ARG A 146 17.23 -18.19 11.90
C ARG A 146 16.18 -17.55 12.82
N SER A 147 15.16 -18.32 13.18
CA SER A 147 13.95 -17.83 13.86
C SER A 147 14.24 -17.15 15.19
N SER A 148 15.16 -17.69 15.99
CA SER A 148 15.57 -17.13 17.28
C SER A 148 16.25 -15.75 17.13
N GLU A 149 17.21 -15.62 16.22
CA GLU A 149 17.95 -14.38 15.96
C GLU A 149 17.03 -13.23 15.49
N LEU A 150 16.07 -13.57 14.63
CA LEU A 150 15.10 -12.62 14.09
C LEU A 150 14.17 -12.09 15.20
N LYS A 151 13.71 -12.98 16.07
CA LYS A 151 12.85 -12.61 17.20
C LYS A 151 13.57 -11.71 18.19
N GLU A 152 14.78 -12.07 18.59
CA GLU A 152 15.58 -11.25 19.48
C GLU A 152 15.79 -9.83 18.90
N THR A 153 16.06 -9.76 17.59
CA THR A 153 16.20 -8.48 16.90
C THR A 153 14.91 -7.66 16.91
N GLU A 154 13.75 -8.27 16.64
CA GLU A 154 12.46 -7.58 16.69
C GLU A 154 12.09 -7.13 18.10
N GLU A 155 12.35 -7.95 19.12
CA GLU A 155 12.08 -7.63 20.52
C GLU A 155 12.96 -6.48 21.00
N ARG A 156 14.25 -6.48 20.65
CA ARG A 156 15.16 -5.36 20.93
C ARG A 156 14.67 -4.06 20.27
N GLN A 157 14.30 -4.12 19.00
CA GLN A 157 13.75 -2.94 18.30
C GLN A 157 12.44 -2.45 18.93
N LYS A 158 11.55 -3.35 19.34
CA LYS A 158 10.32 -2.99 20.06
C LYS A 158 10.64 -2.32 21.40
N ALA A 159 11.63 -2.83 22.15
CA ALA A 159 12.09 -2.23 23.41
C ALA A 159 12.66 -0.80 23.20
N GLU A 160 13.30 -0.55 22.06
CA GLU A 160 13.76 0.78 21.64
C GLU A 160 12.62 1.71 21.14
N GLY A 161 11.38 1.21 21.08
CA GLY A 161 10.20 1.98 20.69
C GLY A 161 9.94 2.03 19.18
N PHE A 162 10.53 1.10 18.41
CA PHE A 162 10.15 0.86 17.02
C PHE A 162 8.85 0.07 16.95
N LEU A 163 8.04 0.38 15.93
CA LEU A 163 6.79 -0.29 15.61
C LEU A 163 6.86 -0.82 14.18
N ARG A 164 6.25 -1.99 13.96
CA ARG A 164 6.13 -2.61 12.65
C ARG A 164 4.86 -2.13 11.97
N VAL A 165 5.00 -1.22 10.99
CA VAL A 165 3.85 -0.56 10.35
C VAL A 165 3.71 -1.03 8.92
N ARG A 166 2.49 -1.40 8.51
CA ARG A 166 2.21 -1.85 7.14
C ARG A 166 2.38 -0.67 6.19
N LYS A 167 2.98 -0.93 5.03
CA LYS A 167 3.37 0.11 4.09
C LYS A 167 2.87 -0.21 2.70
N VAL A 168 2.31 0.80 2.05
CA VAL A 168 1.81 0.71 0.68
C VAL A 168 2.49 1.78 -0.15
N VAL A 169 2.97 1.40 -1.33
CA VAL A 169 3.50 2.31 -2.32
C VAL A 169 2.46 2.43 -3.44
N ILE A 170 1.95 3.64 -3.64
CA ILE A 170 1.03 3.95 -4.72
C ILE A 170 1.83 4.64 -5.81
N THR A 171 1.78 4.06 -7.00
CA THR A 171 2.28 4.64 -8.23
C THR A 171 1.12 4.98 -9.17
N PRO A 172 1.35 5.76 -10.24
CA PRO A 172 0.28 6.08 -11.18
C PRO A 172 -0.37 4.86 -11.84
N THR A 173 0.37 3.77 -11.99
CA THR A 173 -0.13 2.54 -12.63
C THR A 173 -0.48 1.43 -11.64
N ARG A 174 0.11 1.42 -10.44
CA ARG A 174 0.03 0.27 -9.53
C ARG A 174 -0.11 0.68 -8.06
N VAL A 175 -0.73 -0.20 -7.28
CA VAL A 175 -0.71 -0.16 -5.81
C VAL A 175 0.07 -1.38 -5.34
N LEU A 176 1.20 -1.14 -4.68
CA LEU A 176 2.14 -2.17 -4.23
C LEU A 176 2.12 -2.26 -2.71
N PHE A 177 1.79 -3.42 -2.17
CA PHE A 177 1.84 -3.65 -0.72
C PHE A 177 3.22 -4.16 -0.36
N VAL A 178 4.02 -3.43 0.41
CA VAL A 178 5.40 -3.84 0.69
C VAL A 178 5.51 -4.50 2.05
N VAL A 179 6.64 -5.15 2.29
CA VAL A 179 6.99 -5.70 3.61
C VAL A 179 6.79 -4.61 4.68
N PRO A 180 6.14 -4.92 5.82
CA PRO A 180 5.97 -3.99 6.92
C PRO A 180 7.31 -3.35 7.35
N GLU A 181 7.33 -2.03 7.52
CA GLU A 181 8.54 -1.29 7.85
C GLU A 181 8.67 -1.15 9.36
N MET A 182 9.83 -1.52 9.91
CA MET A 182 10.20 -1.18 11.28
C MET A 182 10.57 0.30 11.35
N MET A 183 9.73 1.09 12.01
CA MET A 183 9.94 2.53 12.12
C MET A 183 9.76 3.01 13.55
N MET A 184 10.50 4.05 13.94
CA MET A 184 10.32 4.68 15.24
C MET A 184 8.88 5.16 15.37
N GLY A 185 8.14 4.58 16.33
CA GLY A 185 6.73 4.87 16.51
C GLY A 185 6.53 6.33 16.86
N ASN A 186 5.78 7.08 16.04
CA ASN A 186 5.36 8.42 16.43
C ASN A 186 4.24 8.32 17.49
N LYS A 187 3.94 9.43 18.17
CA LYS A 187 2.91 9.44 19.22
C LYS A 187 1.56 8.89 18.75
N PHE A 188 1.15 9.22 17.53
CA PHE A 188 -0.11 8.75 16.97
C PHE A 188 -0.13 7.22 16.86
N LEU A 189 0.92 6.62 16.28
CA LEU A 189 1.04 5.16 16.16
C LEU A 189 1.07 4.49 17.53
N ARG A 190 1.87 4.99 18.48
CA ARG A 190 1.96 4.41 19.84
C ARG A 190 0.64 4.46 20.62
N GLU A 191 -0.20 5.45 20.34
CA GLU A 191 -1.44 5.69 21.08
C GLU A 191 -2.65 5.02 20.44
N PHE A 192 -2.72 4.97 19.10
CA PHE A 192 -3.89 4.49 18.37
C PHE A 192 -3.68 3.16 17.64
N ASP A 193 -2.43 2.76 17.38
CA ASP A 193 -2.13 1.52 16.65
C ASP A 193 -0.77 0.92 17.09
N PRO A 194 -0.67 0.46 18.36
CA PRO A 194 0.57 -0.13 18.87
C PRO A 194 0.93 -1.46 18.19
N THR A 195 -0.04 -2.13 17.56
CA THR A 195 0.18 -3.37 16.80
C THR A 195 0.67 -3.09 15.37
N GLY A 196 0.46 -1.87 14.87
CA GLY A 196 0.79 -1.45 13.52
C GLY A 196 -0.06 -2.12 12.44
N GLU A 197 -1.21 -2.67 12.81
CA GLU A 197 -2.14 -3.37 11.92
C GLU A 197 -3.33 -2.51 11.50
N GLN A 198 -3.65 -1.47 12.27
CA GLN A 198 -4.80 -0.61 12.05
C GLN A 198 -4.47 0.65 11.22
N THR A 199 -3.19 0.95 11.02
CA THR A 199 -2.70 2.08 10.24
C THR A 199 -1.83 1.58 9.09
N LEU A 200 -2.07 2.14 7.90
CA LEU A 200 -1.17 1.99 6.75
C LEU A 200 -0.36 3.26 6.55
N ARG A 201 0.94 3.09 6.37
CA ARG A 201 1.81 4.12 5.82
C ARG A 201 1.76 4.06 4.30
N VAL A 202 1.18 5.06 3.68
CA VAL A 202 1.10 5.17 2.22
C VAL A 202 2.20 6.11 1.72
N GLN A 203 2.91 5.71 0.66
CA GLN A 203 3.89 6.54 -0.02
C GLN A 203 3.54 6.68 -1.49
N PHE A 204 3.64 7.89 -2.01
CA PHE A 204 3.40 8.19 -3.41
C PHE A 204 4.72 8.25 -4.18
N ARG A 205 4.87 7.34 -5.16
CA ARG A 205 6.09 7.19 -5.97
C ARG A 205 5.73 7.18 -7.44
N ASP A 206 6.70 7.52 -8.28
CA ASP A 206 6.63 7.26 -9.70
C ASP A 206 6.80 5.74 -9.97
N ASP A 207 6.47 5.28 -11.17
CA ASP A 207 6.67 3.88 -11.58
C ASP A 207 8.14 3.48 -11.59
N SER A 208 9.06 4.45 -11.69
CA SER A 208 10.51 4.28 -11.50
C SER A 208 10.93 4.11 -10.02
N GLY A 209 9.99 4.19 -9.08
CA GLY A 209 10.25 4.16 -7.63
C GLY A 209 10.71 5.50 -7.05
N GLN A 210 10.91 6.53 -7.88
CA GLN A 210 11.35 7.86 -7.45
C GLN A 210 10.22 8.65 -6.79
N LYS A 211 10.57 9.73 -6.07
CA LYS A 211 9.56 10.66 -5.56
C LYS A 211 8.83 11.33 -6.72
N MET A 212 7.50 11.37 -6.67
CA MET A 212 6.73 12.14 -7.65
C MET A 212 6.95 13.64 -7.42
N ARG A 213 7.80 14.25 -8.24
CA ARG A 213 8.00 15.69 -8.29
C ARG A 213 7.25 16.27 -9.48
N LYS A 214 6.81 17.51 -9.33
CA LYS A 214 6.04 18.20 -10.38
C LYS A 214 6.83 18.33 -11.68
N ILE A 215 8.14 18.57 -11.58
CA ILE A 215 9.04 18.76 -12.73
C ILE A 215 9.12 17.48 -13.57
N ASP A 216 9.14 16.32 -12.92
CA ASP A 216 9.37 15.03 -13.58
C ASP A 216 8.07 14.42 -14.12
N VAL A 217 6.98 14.51 -13.33
CA VAL A 217 5.75 13.74 -13.55
C VAL A 217 4.58 14.62 -14.03
N GLY A 218 4.62 15.92 -13.74
CA GLY A 218 3.56 16.89 -14.03
C GLY A 218 2.39 16.89 -13.03
N ASP A 219 1.73 18.04 -12.88
CA ASP A 219 0.64 18.25 -11.89
C ASP A 219 -0.52 17.27 -12.08
N ALA A 220 -0.92 17.01 -13.33
CA ALA A 220 -2.13 16.27 -13.65
C ALA A 220 -2.06 14.80 -13.22
N LEU A 221 -0.90 14.16 -13.41
CA LEU A 221 -0.71 12.76 -13.05
C LEU A 221 -0.62 12.60 -11.53
N ILE A 222 0.10 13.50 -10.84
CA ILE A 222 0.16 13.52 -9.37
C ILE A 222 -1.24 13.71 -8.78
N GLU A 223 -2.01 14.68 -9.30
CA GLU A 223 -3.38 14.94 -8.88
C GLU A 223 -4.28 13.70 -9.09
N LYS A 224 -4.17 13.04 -10.25
CA LYS A 224 -4.91 11.82 -10.56
C LYS A 224 -4.58 10.70 -9.55
N THR A 225 -3.31 10.40 -9.35
CA THR A 225 -2.85 9.32 -8.45
C THR A 225 -3.33 9.56 -7.02
N ILE A 226 -3.16 10.79 -6.51
CA ILE A 226 -3.60 11.15 -5.15
C ILE A 226 -5.13 11.08 -5.07
N LYS A 227 -5.86 11.60 -6.06
CA LYS A 227 -7.32 11.58 -6.06
C LYS A 227 -7.88 10.17 -6.02
N GLN A 228 -7.30 9.25 -6.79
CA GLN A 228 -7.71 7.85 -6.79
C GLN A 228 -7.52 7.20 -5.41
N SER A 229 -6.46 7.58 -4.68
CA SER A 229 -6.22 7.06 -3.33
C SER A 229 -7.26 7.49 -2.28
N TYR A 230 -8.00 8.59 -2.51
CA TYR A 230 -9.05 9.03 -1.58
C TYR A 230 -10.26 8.12 -1.51
N ASN A 231 -10.48 7.27 -2.53
CA ASN A 231 -11.53 6.26 -2.50
C ASN A 231 -11.29 5.19 -1.41
N GLY A 232 -10.10 5.19 -0.79
CA GLY A 232 -9.66 4.18 0.16
C GLY A 232 -8.99 3.00 -0.54
N ILE A 233 -8.42 2.12 0.28
CA ILE A 233 -7.69 0.94 -0.18
C ILE A 233 -8.23 -0.25 0.60
N THR A 234 -8.75 -1.24 -0.10
CA THR A 234 -9.14 -2.51 0.50
C THR A 234 -7.98 -3.48 0.47
N ILE A 235 -7.55 -3.97 1.63
CA ILE A 235 -6.47 -4.95 1.76
C ILE A 235 -6.95 -6.05 2.70
N ALA A 236 -6.88 -7.31 2.26
CA ALA A 236 -7.19 -8.47 3.10
C ALA A 236 -8.55 -8.36 3.83
N GLY A 237 -9.58 -7.84 3.14
CA GLY A 237 -10.93 -7.64 3.70
C GLY A 237 -11.12 -6.40 4.59
N ARG A 238 -10.07 -5.64 4.89
CA ARG A 238 -10.14 -4.38 5.65
C ARG A 238 -10.12 -3.17 4.72
N ASN A 239 -10.86 -2.12 5.07
CA ASN A 239 -10.93 -0.89 4.28
C ASN A 239 -10.17 0.23 4.97
N PHE A 240 -9.10 0.70 4.34
CA PHE A 240 -8.27 1.77 4.85
C PHE A 240 -8.59 3.09 4.16
N ARG A 241 -8.85 4.14 4.95
CA ARG A 241 -9.10 5.49 4.45
C ARG A 241 -8.08 6.48 4.95
N TRP A 242 -7.83 7.48 4.12
CA TRP A 242 -6.86 8.53 4.40
C TRP A 242 -7.24 9.33 5.65
N ILE A 243 -6.25 9.60 6.52
CA ILE A 243 -6.46 10.38 7.77
C ILE A 243 -5.58 11.63 7.87
N GLY A 244 -4.39 11.63 7.27
CA GLY A 244 -3.47 12.77 7.37
C GLY A 244 -2.01 12.38 7.20
N ALA A 245 -1.10 13.32 7.40
CA ALA A 245 0.33 13.08 7.30
C ALA A 245 1.09 13.81 8.42
N SER A 246 2.13 13.17 8.97
CA SER A 246 3.09 13.84 9.84
C SER A 246 4.16 14.58 9.02
N ASN A 247 4.96 15.42 9.67
CA ASN A 247 6.09 16.10 9.01
C ASN A 247 7.08 15.14 8.36
N SER A 248 7.38 14.01 9.00
CA SER A 248 8.25 12.99 8.42
C SER A 248 7.60 12.32 7.21
N GLN A 249 6.30 12.04 7.26
CA GLN A 249 5.57 11.47 6.12
C GLN A 249 5.54 12.45 4.94
N MET A 250 5.24 13.73 5.16
CA MET A 250 5.19 14.72 4.05
C MET A 250 6.52 14.84 3.31
N ARG A 251 7.66 14.87 4.02
CA ARG A 251 9.00 14.93 3.40
C ARG A 251 9.30 13.71 2.53
N ASP A 252 8.63 12.60 2.80
CA ASP A 252 8.76 11.33 2.08
C ASP A 252 7.61 11.11 1.08
N HIS A 253 6.82 12.16 0.77
CA HIS A 253 5.64 12.07 -0.11
C HIS A 253 4.66 10.99 0.38
N GLY A 254 4.52 10.89 1.69
CA GLY A 254 3.70 9.89 2.35
C GLY A 254 2.59 10.48 3.21
N CYS A 255 1.69 9.59 3.62
CA CYS A 255 0.58 9.87 4.51
C CYS A 255 0.16 8.60 5.25
N TYR A 256 -0.79 8.75 6.16
CA TYR A 256 -1.38 7.66 6.91
C TYR A 256 -2.80 7.43 6.45
N PHE A 257 -3.16 6.15 6.37
CA PHE A 257 -4.53 5.67 6.24
C PHE A 257 -4.86 4.84 7.47
N VAL A 258 -6.11 4.84 7.90
CA VAL A 258 -6.59 4.08 9.05
C VAL A 258 -7.67 3.09 8.63
N ASP A 259 -7.71 1.94 9.30
CA ASP A 259 -8.77 0.96 9.14
C ASP A 259 -10.12 1.56 9.56
N THR A 260 -11.08 1.51 8.65
CA THR A 260 -12.45 2.00 8.82
C THR A 260 -13.47 0.87 8.95
N THR A 261 -13.03 -0.39 8.78
CA THR A 261 -13.84 -1.57 9.06
C THR A 261 -14.06 -1.71 10.57
N ASP A 262 -13.06 -1.34 11.38
CA ASP A 262 -13.19 -1.24 12.84
C ASP A 262 -14.01 0.00 13.22
N LYS A 263 -15.24 -0.23 13.72
CA LYS A 263 -16.18 0.83 14.10
C LYS A 263 -15.71 1.64 15.30
N ASP A 264 -15.03 1.01 16.26
CA ASP A 264 -14.58 1.67 17.49
C ASP A 264 -13.38 2.56 17.22
N LEU A 265 -12.42 2.05 16.44
CA LEU A 265 -11.30 2.85 15.95
C LEU A 265 -11.79 4.02 15.10
N ARG A 266 -12.71 3.78 14.17
CA ARG A 266 -13.32 4.82 13.33
C ARG A 266 -13.98 5.91 14.17
N ALA A 267 -14.80 5.54 15.16
CA ALA A 267 -15.45 6.50 16.06
C ALA A 267 -14.42 7.30 16.88
N THR A 268 -13.37 6.64 17.36
CA THR A 268 -12.27 7.26 18.11
C THR A 268 -11.50 8.25 17.24
N MET A 269 -11.14 7.86 16.03
CA MET A 269 -10.45 8.72 15.08
C MET A 269 -11.32 9.90 14.65
N LYS A 270 -12.63 9.68 14.45
CA LYS A 270 -13.58 10.75 14.12
C LYS A 270 -13.67 11.80 15.23
N LYS A 271 -13.64 11.39 16.50
CA LYS A 271 -13.57 12.31 17.65
C LYS A 271 -12.23 13.05 17.75
N CYS A 272 -11.12 12.37 17.46
CA CYS A 272 -9.79 12.95 17.62
C CYS A 272 -9.42 13.86 16.45
N VAL A 273 -9.46 13.34 15.22
CA VAL A 273 -8.98 13.98 13.99
C VAL A 273 -10.12 14.66 13.24
N GLY A 274 -11.38 14.28 13.47
CA GLY A 274 -12.55 14.79 12.75
C GLY A 274 -13.05 13.80 11.70
N ASP A 275 -14.12 14.18 11.00
CA ASP A 275 -14.71 13.32 9.96
C ASP A 275 -13.80 13.16 8.74
N PHE A 276 -13.71 11.93 8.24
CA PHE A 276 -12.93 11.50 7.08
C PHE A 276 -13.71 10.52 6.18
N ASP A 277 -15.03 10.42 6.34
CA ASP A 277 -15.86 9.56 5.51
C ASP A 277 -16.43 10.26 4.27
N ASP A 278 -16.74 11.56 4.37
CA ASP A 278 -17.37 12.38 3.33
C ASP A 278 -16.52 13.60 2.96
N ASP A 279 -16.42 13.89 1.65
CA ASP A 279 -15.75 15.07 1.07
C ASP A 279 -14.50 15.52 1.84
N ILE A 280 -13.57 14.58 1.98
CA ILE A 280 -12.32 14.80 2.69
C ILE A 280 -11.57 15.95 2.03
N ASP A 281 -11.57 17.12 2.68
CA ASP A 281 -10.64 18.20 2.35
C ASP A 281 -9.27 17.82 2.92
N PRO A 282 -8.31 17.42 2.07
CA PRO A 282 -7.04 16.87 2.53
C PRO A 282 -6.25 17.92 3.33
N ILE A 283 -6.42 19.21 3.00
CA ILE A 283 -5.72 20.29 3.68
C ILE A 283 -6.26 20.47 5.09
N LYS A 284 -7.59 20.47 5.25
CA LYS A 284 -8.22 20.58 6.58
C LYS A 284 -7.90 19.40 7.46
N SER A 285 -7.97 18.19 6.92
CA SER A 285 -7.69 17.00 7.70
C SER A 285 -6.19 16.86 8.04
N MET A 286 -5.27 17.28 7.16
CA MET A 286 -3.85 17.42 7.53
C MET A 286 -3.66 18.42 8.68
N ALA A 287 -4.36 19.55 8.66
CA ALA A 287 -4.30 20.53 9.74
C ALA A 287 -4.84 19.96 11.06
N ARG A 288 -5.93 19.19 11.02
CA ARG A 288 -6.49 18.52 12.20
C ARG A 288 -5.57 17.41 12.73
N PHE A 289 -5.00 16.58 11.86
CA PHE A 289 -4.03 15.54 12.21
C PHE A 289 -2.76 16.13 12.82
N ALA A 290 -2.27 17.24 12.28
CA ALA A 290 -1.16 17.97 12.91
C ALA A 290 -1.57 18.48 14.30
N GLN A 291 -2.78 19.03 14.47
CA GLN A 291 -3.24 19.52 15.75
C GLN A 291 -3.45 18.43 16.80
N THR A 292 -3.91 17.22 16.45
CA THR A 292 -4.02 16.11 17.42
C THR A 292 -2.66 15.68 17.94
N HIS A 293 -1.63 15.72 17.07
CA HIS A 293 -0.24 15.52 17.48
C HIS A 293 0.19 16.53 18.56
N TRP A 294 -0.23 17.80 18.46
CA TRP A 294 0.14 18.88 19.38
C TRP A 294 -0.79 19.06 20.60
N ARG A 295 -2.11 18.89 20.47
CA ARG A 295 -3.10 19.26 21.50
C ARG A 295 -2.94 18.44 22.79
N ARG A 296 -2.56 17.16 22.70
CA ARG A 296 -2.30 16.33 23.88
C ARG A 296 -0.91 16.53 24.52
N LEU A 297 -0.03 17.38 23.97
CA LEU A 297 1.19 17.82 24.68
C LEU A 297 0.87 18.81 25.82
N ARG A 298 -0.28 19.51 25.75
CA ARG A 298 -0.69 20.45 26.81
C ARG A 298 -1.25 19.78 28.06
N HIS A 299 -1.84 18.59 27.95
CA HIS A 299 -2.49 17.95 29.10
C HIS A 299 -1.53 17.18 30.02
N ARG A 300 -0.30 16.87 29.58
CA ARG A 300 0.72 16.13 30.37
C ARG A 300 1.75 17.01 31.07
N ARG A 301 1.85 18.29 30.72
CA ARG A 301 2.58 19.26 31.55
C ARG A 301 1.52 20.00 32.34
N GLY A 302 1.55 19.89 33.66
CA GLY A 302 0.60 20.52 34.56
C GLY A 302 0.36 21.99 34.20
N HIS A 303 -0.80 22.49 34.61
CA HIS A 303 -1.27 23.87 34.40
C HIS A 303 -0.22 24.92 34.80
N HIS A 304 0.73 25.21 33.91
CA HIS A 304 1.45 26.46 33.88
C HIS A 304 0.89 27.25 32.71
N ARG A 305 0.01 28.17 33.08
CA ARG A 305 -0.47 29.26 32.24
C ARG A 305 0.76 30.09 31.86
N TRP A 306 1.32 29.84 30.68
CA TRP A 306 2.24 30.80 30.08
C TRP A 306 1.45 32.11 29.90
N PRO A 307 1.98 33.27 30.34
CA PRO A 307 1.32 34.54 30.08
C PRO A 307 1.15 34.67 28.57
N GLY A 308 -0.09 34.93 28.15
CA GLY A 308 -0.38 35.16 26.74
C GLY A 308 0.53 36.28 26.23
N PRO A 309 1.10 36.17 25.03
CA PRO A 309 1.89 37.26 24.50
C PRO A 309 0.97 38.48 24.38
N GLU A 310 1.35 39.54 25.09
CA GLU A 310 0.80 40.87 24.86
C GLU A 310 0.90 41.20 23.38
N ARG A 311 -0.07 41.99 22.91
CA ARG A 311 -0.24 42.39 21.51
C ARG A 311 1.00 43.12 20.99
N GLY A 312 1.97 42.34 20.52
CA GLY A 312 3.14 42.75 19.74
C GLY A 312 3.15 41.99 18.40
N PRO A 313 3.83 42.52 17.36
CA PRO A 313 3.60 42.13 15.98
C PRO A 313 3.88 40.64 15.78
N LEU A 314 2.96 39.96 15.08
CA LEU A 314 3.05 38.57 14.64
C LEU A 314 4.44 38.28 14.03
N HIS A 315 5.36 37.75 14.83
CA HIS A 315 6.52 37.03 14.32
C HIS A 315 6.06 35.67 13.79
N VAL A 316 5.40 35.72 12.63
CA VAL A 316 5.25 34.61 11.71
C VAL A 316 6.67 34.12 11.43
N LEU A 317 7.04 32.97 12.00
CA LEU A 317 8.25 32.25 11.60
C LEU A 317 8.20 32.12 10.09
N ARG A 318 9.07 32.87 9.42
CA ARG A 318 9.20 33.01 7.98
C ARG A 318 9.65 31.65 7.45
N TRP A 319 8.68 30.80 7.12
CA TRP A 319 8.86 29.54 6.42
C TRP A 319 9.74 29.80 5.20
N ARG A 320 10.99 29.35 5.21
CA ARG A 320 11.84 29.42 4.02
C ARG A 320 11.16 28.57 2.95
N ARG A 321 10.75 29.25 1.87
CA ARG A 321 10.20 28.71 0.64
C ARG A 321 11.21 27.79 -0.03
N LEU A 322 11.27 26.53 0.34
CA LEU A 322 11.80 25.48 -0.52
C LEU A 322 11.11 24.17 -0.11
N ASP A 323 10.55 23.49 -1.10
CA ASP A 323 10.02 22.11 -1.05
C ASP A 323 8.62 21.82 -0.44
N LEU A 324 7.90 22.82 0.09
CA LEU A 324 6.51 22.65 0.56
C LEU A 324 5.44 23.11 -0.44
N SER A 325 5.82 23.70 -1.58
CA SER A 325 4.87 24.23 -2.57
C SER A 325 4.27 23.15 -3.44
N GLU A 326 4.96 22.05 -3.77
CA GLU A 326 4.47 21.09 -4.75
C GLU A 326 3.31 20.25 -4.22
N LEU A 327 3.44 19.62 -3.04
CA LEU A 327 2.33 18.90 -2.40
C LEU A 327 1.20 19.83 -1.97
N ARG A 328 1.49 21.05 -1.46
CA ARG A 328 0.44 22.01 -1.10
C ARG A 328 -0.31 22.54 -2.31
N THR A 329 0.37 22.82 -3.43
CA THR A 329 -0.27 23.33 -4.65
C THR A 329 -1.04 22.22 -5.39
N VAL A 330 -0.52 20.99 -5.41
CA VAL A 330 -1.24 19.84 -6.00
C VAL A 330 -2.46 19.47 -5.15
N HIS A 331 -2.35 19.41 -3.82
CA HIS A 331 -3.53 19.21 -2.96
C HIS A 331 -4.52 20.38 -3.05
N ARG A 332 -4.07 21.63 -3.18
CA ARG A 332 -4.94 22.82 -3.29
C ARG A 332 -5.70 22.87 -4.61
N ARG A 333 -5.05 22.54 -5.73
CA ARG A 333 -5.70 22.48 -7.07
C ARG A 333 -6.64 21.29 -7.17
N ALA A 334 -6.26 20.12 -6.65
CA ALA A 334 -7.13 18.95 -6.55
C ALA A 334 -8.47 19.27 -5.89
N VAL A 335 -8.45 20.07 -4.83
CA VAL A 335 -9.60 20.55 -4.06
C VAL A 335 -10.43 21.60 -4.83
N GLU A 336 -9.80 22.54 -5.53
CA GLU A 336 -10.48 23.55 -6.36
C GLU A 336 -11.27 22.90 -7.51
N THR A 337 -10.72 21.88 -8.18
CA THR A 337 -11.38 21.19 -9.29
C THR A 337 -12.58 20.35 -8.81
N THR A 338 -12.51 19.75 -7.61
CA THR A 338 -13.63 19.00 -7.01
C THR A 338 -14.75 19.95 -6.60
N ARG A 339 -14.41 21.13 -6.05
CA ARG A 339 -15.37 22.18 -5.69
C ARG A 339 -16.11 22.76 -6.90
N LEU A 340 -15.45 22.86 -8.06
CA LEU A 340 -16.06 23.31 -9.31
C LEU A 340 -17.00 22.28 -9.95
N ARG A 341 -16.87 20.99 -9.62
CA ARG A 341 -17.80 19.94 -10.06
C ARG A 341 -19.02 19.80 -9.13
N SER A 342 -18.85 19.93 -7.82
CA SER A 342 -20.00 19.93 -6.89
C SER A 342 -20.90 21.16 -7.08
N LEU A 343 -20.34 22.30 -7.49
CA LEU A 343 -21.08 23.50 -7.87
C LEU A 343 -21.78 23.42 -9.25
N ARG A 344 -21.43 22.47 -10.12
CA ARG A 344 -22.09 22.25 -11.42
C ARG A 344 -23.18 21.19 -11.40
N LEU A 345 -23.35 20.46 -10.29
CA LEU A 345 -24.41 19.48 -10.10
C LEU A 345 -25.62 20.04 -9.35
N SER A 346 -25.60 21.33 -9.02
CA SER A 346 -26.76 22.09 -8.56
C SER A 346 -27.33 22.89 -9.74
N ASP A 347 -28.02 22.21 -10.66
CA ASP A 347 -28.91 22.88 -11.60
C ASP A 347 -30.09 23.54 -10.83
N PRO A 348 -30.56 24.72 -11.25
CA PRO A 348 -31.63 25.42 -10.56
C PRO A 348 -32.97 24.68 -10.73
N ILE A 349 -33.63 24.41 -9.60
CA ILE A 349 -35.01 23.92 -9.54
C ILE A 349 -35.93 24.94 -10.26
N PRO A 350 -36.82 24.52 -11.18
CA PRO A 350 -37.75 25.44 -11.83
C PRO A 350 -38.71 26.03 -10.80
N ARG A 351 -38.95 27.34 -10.88
CA ARG A 351 -39.99 28.00 -10.08
C ARG A 351 -41.36 27.63 -10.67
N ASP A 352 -42.19 27.01 -9.84
CA ASP A 352 -43.60 26.80 -10.14
C ASP A 352 -44.36 28.10 -9.77
N GLU A 353 -44.80 28.84 -10.78
CA GLU A 353 -45.80 29.90 -10.66
C GLU A 353 -47.17 29.26 -10.89
N GLY A 354 -48.01 29.20 -9.85
CA GLY A 354 -49.31 28.55 -9.96
C GLY A 354 -50.20 28.64 -8.72
N ASN A 355 -50.84 29.80 -8.57
CA ASN A 355 -52.24 29.98 -8.20
C ASN A 355 -52.79 29.30 -6.91
N CYS A 356 -53.04 30.11 -5.88
CA CYS A 356 -54.15 29.89 -4.95
C CYS A 356 -54.90 31.21 -4.75
N ASP A 357 -56.16 31.19 -5.17
CA ASP A 357 -57.14 32.24 -5.01
C ASP A 357 -57.34 32.67 -3.55
N ALA A 358 -57.36 33.98 -3.33
CA ALA A 358 -58.36 34.71 -2.53
C ALA A 358 -58.44 36.15 -3.04
#